data_AF-A0A380WUK5-F1
#
_entry.id   AF-A0A380WUK5-F1
#
_cell.length_a   1.000
_cell.length_b   1.000
_cell.length_c   1.000
_cell.angle_alpha   90.00
_cell.angle_beta   90.00
_cell.angle_gamma   90.00
#
_symmetry.space_group_name_H-M   'P 1'
#
loop_
_entity.id
_entity.type
_entity.pdbx_description
1 polymer ?
#
loop_
_entity_poly.entity_id
_entity_poly.type
_entity_poly.pdbx_seq_one_letter_code
_entity_poly.pdbx_strand_id
1 'polypeptide(L)'
;MPRKRPETKRSKIAKMLIEEYQPKSSQDIQEALKDLLGDTMEELLKAELDEHLDYEYGEKPLSLNTRNGTSKKKQLDHHMEI
;
A
#
# COMPACT_ATOMS: atom_id res chain seq x y z
N MET A 1 38.08 -10.32 4.35
CA MET A 1 36.89 -10.89 3.67
C MET A 1 35.69 -9.99 3.95
N PRO A 2 34.98 -9.46 2.94
CA PRO A 2 33.79 -8.65 3.18
C PRO A 2 32.70 -9.55 3.76
N ARG A 3 32.25 -9.25 4.98
CA ARG A 3 31.17 -10.01 5.63
C ARG A 3 29.87 -9.69 4.90
N LYS A 4 29.25 -10.70 4.24
CA LYS A 4 27.87 -10.58 3.75
C LYS A 4 26.99 -10.20 4.92
N ARG A 5 26.40 -9.00 4.87
CA ARG A 5 25.47 -8.52 5.89
C ARG A 5 24.27 -9.49 5.89
N PRO A 6 23.82 -10.02 7.04
CA PRO A 6 22.70 -10.94 7.07
C PRO A 6 21.48 -10.27 6.45
N GLU A 7 20.81 -10.95 5.52
CA GLU A 7 19.60 -10.45 4.88
C GLU A 7 18.50 -10.32 5.92
N THR A 8 18.19 -9.08 6.30
CA THR A 8 17.05 -8.77 7.15
C THR A 8 15.76 -8.82 6.33
N LYS A 9 14.60 -8.99 6.97
CA LYS A 9 13.30 -8.88 6.28
C LYS A 9 13.18 -7.57 5.48
N ARG A 10 13.76 -6.48 6.01
CA ARG A 10 13.85 -5.18 5.32
C ARG A 10 14.71 -5.24 4.05
N SER A 11 15.81 -5.99 4.07
CA SER A 11 16.65 -6.21 2.88
C SER A 11 15.91 -6.98 1.78
N LYS A 12 15.00 -7.89 2.14
CA LYS A 12 14.18 -8.62 1.16
C LYS A 12 13.16 -7.72 0.50
N ILE A 13 12.46 -6.90 1.30
CA ILE A 13 11.49 -5.91 0.79
C ILE A 13 12.20 -4.91 -0.12
N ALA A 14 13.38 -4.41 0.28
CA ALA A 14 14.18 -3.51 -0.54
C ALA A 14 14.60 -4.14 -1.88
N LYS A 15 14.96 -5.44 -1.88
CA LYS A 15 15.29 -6.14 -3.14
C LYS A 15 14.07 -6.31 -4.05
N MET A 16 12.92 -6.70 -3.50
CA MET A 16 11.68 -6.82 -4.28
C MET A 16 11.30 -5.47 -4.90
N LEU A 17 11.34 -4.38 -4.12
CA LEU A 17 11.15 -3.02 -4.63
C LEU A 17 12.12 -2.66 -5.77
N ILE A 18 13.40 -3.03 -5.64
CA ILE A 18 14.41 -2.75 -6.69
C ILE A 18 14.16 -3.58 -7.96
N GLU A 19 13.73 -4.84 -7.82
CA GLU A 19 13.44 -5.73 -8.96
C GLU A 19 12.17 -5.32 -9.70
N GLU A 20 11.13 -4.93 -8.97
CA GLU A 20 9.79 -4.69 -9.51
C GLU A 20 9.63 -3.28 -10.08
N TYR A 21 10.18 -2.27 -9.39
CA TYR A 21 10.12 -0.86 -9.83
C TYR A 21 11.35 -0.40 -10.62
N GLN A 22 12.44 -1.19 -10.67
CA GLN A 22 13.71 -0.87 -11.36
C GLN A 22 14.12 0.61 -11.29
N PRO A 23 14.24 1.18 -10.09
CA PRO A 23 14.43 2.62 -9.92
C PRO A 23 15.77 3.06 -10.52
N LYS A 24 15.73 4.11 -11.33
CA LYS A 24 16.93 4.68 -11.97
C LYS A 24 17.51 5.84 -11.17
N SER A 25 16.68 6.49 -10.35
CA SER A 25 17.02 7.62 -9.49
C SER A 25 16.47 7.46 -8.08
N SER A 26 17.00 8.22 -7.12
CA SER A 26 16.45 8.32 -5.76
C SER A 26 15.01 8.81 -5.74
N GLN A 27 14.62 9.63 -6.73
CA GLN A 27 13.23 10.07 -6.91
C GLN A 27 12.30 8.89 -7.22
N ASP A 28 12.70 7.97 -8.10
CA ASP A 28 11.88 6.82 -8.48
C ASP A 28 11.65 5.89 -7.28
N ILE A 29 12.65 5.75 -6.41
CA ILE A 29 12.51 4.98 -5.15
C ILE A 29 11.50 5.65 -4.22
N GLN A 30 11.52 6.98 -4.12
CA GLN A 30 10.57 7.71 -3.27
C GLN A 30 9.14 7.59 -3.77
N GLU A 31 8.92 7.66 -5.08
CA GLU A 31 7.60 7.46 -5.69
C GLU A 31 7.14 6.01 -5.55
N ALA A 32 8.01 5.01 -5.79
CA ALA A 32 7.67 3.60 -5.57
C ALA A 32 7.28 3.30 -4.11
N LEU A 33 7.96 3.94 -3.15
CA LEU A 33 7.60 3.82 -1.73
C LEU A 33 6.27 4.51 -1.41
N LYS A 34 5.95 5.64 -2.05
CA LYS A 34 4.63 6.27 -1.91
C LYS A 34 3.53 5.40 -2.46
N ASP A 35 3.69 4.88 -3.67
CA ASP A 35 2.70 4.03 -4.32
C ASP A 35 2.45 2.79 -3.46
N LEU A 36 3.51 2.11 -3.01
CA LEU A 36 3.40 0.95 -2.14
C LEU A 36 2.67 1.27 -0.82
N LEU A 37 2.98 2.43 -0.21
CA LEU A 37 2.28 2.89 0.99
C LEU A 37 0.81 3.22 0.70
N GLY A 38 0.52 3.88 -0.41
CA GLY A 38 -0.83 4.21 -0.86
C GLY A 38 -1.67 2.95 -1.08
N ASP A 39 -1.12 1.96 -1.78
CA ASP A 39 -1.76 0.67 -2.01
C ASP A 39 -1.99 -0.08 -0.70
N THR A 40 -0.99 -0.13 0.18
CA THR A 40 -1.12 -0.78 1.50
C THR A 40 -2.20 -0.10 2.34
N MET A 41 -2.29 1.23 2.32
CA MET A 41 -3.32 1.98 3.04
C MET A 41 -4.71 1.74 2.44
N GLU A 42 -4.82 1.68 1.11
CA GLU A 42 -6.08 1.35 0.45
C GLU A 42 -6.55 -0.06 0.81
N GLU A 43 -5.67 -1.05 0.82
CA GLU A 43 -5.98 -2.42 1.25
C GLU A 43 -6.42 -2.47 2.73
N LEU A 44 -5.73 -1.77 3.62
CA LEU A 44 -6.11 -1.69 5.03
C LEU A 44 -7.49 -1.04 5.20
N LEU A 45 -7.75 0.07 4.51
CA LEU A 45 -9.05 0.74 4.55
C LEU A 45 -10.17 -0.12 3.99
N LYS A 46 -9.91 -0.89 2.92
CA LYS A 46 -10.87 -1.86 2.38
C LYS A 46 -11.17 -2.97 3.39
N ALA A 47 -10.13 -3.52 4.02
CA ALA A 47 -10.28 -4.56 5.03
C ALA A 47 -11.06 -4.06 6.26
N GLU A 48 -10.75 -2.85 6.75
CA GLU A 48 -11.55 -2.21 7.82
C GLU A 48 -13.01 -2.00 7.39
N LEU A 49 -13.24 -1.70 6.12
CA LEU A 49 -14.58 -1.51 5.56
C LEU A 49 -15.29 -2.84 5.33
N ASP A 50 -14.61 -3.94 5.00
CA ASP A 50 -15.17 -5.30 4.94
C ASP A 50 -15.61 -5.74 6.36
N GLU A 51 -14.76 -5.50 7.37
CA GLU A 51 -15.06 -5.80 8.78
C GLU A 51 -16.25 -4.96 9.31
N HIS A 52 -16.31 -3.66 8.99
CA HIS A 52 -17.40 -2.80 9.46
C HIS A 52 -18.76 -3.15 8.84
N LEU A 53 -18.75 -3.67 7.62
CA LEU A 53 -19.96 -3.98 6.86
C LEU A 53 -20.39 -5.44 6.98
N ASP A 54 -19.53 -6.33 7.50
CA ASP A 54 -19.75 -7.79 7.60
C ASP A 54 -20.09 -8.46 6.25
N TYR A 55 -19.63 -7.86 5.14
CA TYR A 55 -19.75 -8.45 3.80
C TYR A 55 -18.64 -7.94 2.88
N GLU A 56 -18.22 -8.80 1.96
CA GLU A 56 -17.13 -8.50 1.01
C GLU A 56 -17.61 -7.72 -0.22
N TYR A 57 -16.67 -7.08 -0.92
CA TYR A 57 -16.96 -6.41 -2.19
C TYR A 57 -17.59 -7.38 -3.21
N GLY A 58 -18.81 -7.08 -3.65
CA GLY A 58 -19.53 -7.88 -4.64
C GLY A 58 -20.64 -8.75 -4.06
N GLU A 59 -20.71 -8.86 -2.73
CA GLU A 59 -21.88 -9.43 -2.08
C GLU A 59 -23.07 -8.46 -2.15
N LYS A 60 -24.29 -9.02 -2.23
CA LYS A 60 -25.54 -8.25 -2.22
C LYS A 60 -26.14 -8.31 -0.82
N PRO A 61 -25.72 -7.46 0.13
CA PRO A 61 -26.28 -7.44 1.46
C PRO A 61 -27.74 -6.99 1.41
N LEU A 62 -28.55 -7.52 2.32
CA LEU A 62 -29.89 -6.99 2.60
C LEU A 62 -29.84 -5.73 3.51
N SER A 63 -28.65 -5.26 3.87
CA SER A 63 -28.47 -4.13 4.78
C SER A 63 -28.73 -2.80 4.09
N LEU A 64 -29.20 -1.81 4.85
CA LEU A 64 -29.41 -0.45 4.37
C LEU A 64 -28.11 0.27 4.00
N ASN A 65 -26.96 -0.22 4.49
CA ASN A 65 -25.66 0.42 4.33
C ASN A 65 -24.84 -0.33 3.26
N THR A 66 -24.92 0.15 2.02
CA THR A 66 -24.23 -0.43 0.87
C THR A 66 -22.98 0.36 0.51
N ARG A 67 -21.91 -0.33 0.09
CA ARG A 67 -20.70 0.32 -0.46
C ARG A 67 -21.05 1.29 -1.57
N ASN A 68 -20.72 2.57 -1.39
CA ASN A 68 -21.03 3.66 -2.33
C ASN A 68 -19.81 4.11 -3.14
N GLY A 69 -19.07 3.15 -3.70
CA GLY A 69 -17.89 3.41 -4.52
C GLY A 69 -16.68 3.93 -3.74
N THR A 70 -15.71 4.49 -4.48
CA THR A 70 -14.42 4.95 -3.95
C THR A 70 -14.26 6.45 -4.14
N SER A 71 -13.81 7.17 -3.11
CA SER A 71 -13.46 8.58 -3.22
C SER A 71 -11.94 8.75 -3.17
N LYS A 72 -11.37 9.49 -4.14
CA LYS A 72 -9.94 9.81 -4.14
C LYS A 72 -9.65 10.83 -3.03
N LYS A 73 -8.89 10.42 -2.02
CA LYS A 73 -8.32 11.35 -1.03
C LYS A 73 -6.82 11.43 -1.25
N LYS A 74 -6.32 12.65 -1.39
CA LYS A 74 -4.88 12.94 -1.36
C LYS A 74 -4.51 13.16 0.10
N GLN A 75 -3.64 12.32 0.66
CA GLN A 75 -3.16 12.50 2.03
C GLN A 75 -1.82 13.24 1.97
N LEU A 76 -1.84 14.48 2.44
CA LEU A 76 -0.64 15.26 2.72
C LEU A 76 -0.02 14.75 4.01
N ASP A 77 0.89 13.78 3.92
CA ASP A 77 1.76 13.47 5.04
C ASP A 77 2.85 14.54 5.14
N HIS A 78 3.29 14.87 6.36
CA HIS A 78 4.10 16.06 6.65
C HIS A 78 5.46 16.08 5.90
N HIS A 79 5.88 14.93 5.34
CA HIS A 79 7.11 14.80 4.56
C HIS A 79 6.91 14.37 3.09
N MET A 80 5.69 14.02 2.65
CA MET A 80 5.44 13.61 1.27
C MET A 80 3.95 13.75 0.91
N GLU A 81 3.67 14.35 -0.26
CA GLU A 81 2.34 14.30 -0.88
C GLU A 81 2.07 12.89 -1.39
N ILE A 82 1.14 12.16 -0.79
CA ILE A 82 0.67 10.84 -1.26
C ILE A 82 -0.73 11.00 -1.85
#